data_AF-A0A2E5ZHL8-F1
#
_entry.id   AF-A0A2E5ZHL8-F1
#
_cell.length_a   1.000
_cell.length_b   1.000
_cell.length_c   1.000
_cell.angle_alpha   90.00
_cell.angle_beta   90.00
_cell.angle_gamma   90.00
#
_symmetry.space_group_name_H-M   'P 1'
#
loop_
_entity.id
_entity.type
_entity.pdbx_description
1 polymer ?
#
loop_
_entity_poly.entity_id
_entity_poly.type
_entity_poly.pdbx_seq_one_letter_code
_entity_poly.pdbx_strand_id
1 'polypeptide(L)'
;MDLYYDPVVDEHVSSPMGLMAPVWYLAPQRPDVARSAWELAVTVAGLDGDHPPTPEAPGLLADPGFASLLAMQTAEFDDGTVKDRIWAVLDGLHEPTVDDNLGEHVYGFGLGEPHPRGQLNARVMAGWACTPGAWSRIFTQPADDRFDEPTVVGVDFPNVALSEARWDGTALHLAGRARNASLAGGRTSLSVTGLPADGTWTLVRPDGTIEPVDAAGGWASFDLTVDGAHQELRPT
;
A
#
# COMPACT_ATOMS: atom_id res chain seq x y z
N MET A 1 15.86 -18.73 -19.88
CA MET A 1 15.95 -17.31 -19.53
C MET A 1 16.63 -17.24 -18.19
N ASP A 2 17.68 -16.44 -18.11
CA ASP A 2 18.51 -16.35 -16.90
C ASP A 2 18.11 -15.11 -16.13
N LEU A 3 18.06 -15.22 -14.80
CA LEU A 3 17.86 -14.07 -13.93
C LEU A 3 19.08 -13.15 -13.98
N TYR A 4 20.26 -13.77 -14.03
CA TYR A 4 21.55 -13.11 -14.03
C TYR A 4 22.55 -13.98 -14.79
N TYR A 5 23.46 -13.34 -15.50
CA TYR A 5 24.62 -13.97 -16.11
C TYR A 5 25.86 -13.21 -15.66
N ASP A 6 26.81 -13.92 -15.07
CA ASP A 6 28.12 -13.38 -14.74
C ASP A 6 29.11 -13.71 -15.88
N PRO A 7 29.51 -12.72 -16.70
CA PRO A 7 30.44 -12.96 -17.79
C PRO A 7 31.89 -13.17 -17.33
N VAL A 8 32.23 -12.84 -16.07
CA VAL A 8 33.58 -13.01 -15.53
C VAL A 8 33.83 -14.47 -15.16
N VAL A 9 32.81 -15.14 -14.63
CA VAL A 9 32.89 -16.56 -14.24
C VAL A 9 32.08 -17.50 -15.14
N ASP A 10 31.45 -16.98 -16.19
CA ASP A 10 30.60 -17.72 -17.15
C ASP A 10 29.45 -18.48 -16.47
N GLU A 11 28.82 -17.85 -15.48
CA GLU A 11 27.79 -18.48 -14.66
C GLU A 11 26.40 -17.91 -14.96
N HIS A 12 25.48 -18.80 -15.30
CA HIS A 12 24.08 -18.47 -15.50
C HIS A 12 23.26 -18.83 -14.25
N VAL A 13 22.57 -17.85 -13.70
CA VAL A 13 21.50 -18.09 -12.71
C VAL A 13 20.22 -18.42 -13.49
N SER A 14 20.19 -19.63 -14.03
CA SER A 14 19.07 -20.14 -14.82
C SER A 14 18.00 -20.74 -13.91
N SER A 15 16.80 -20.18 -13.92
CA SER A 15 15.63 -20.79 -13.29
C SER A 15 14.37 -20.34 -14.01
N PRO A 16 13.38 -21.22 -14.24
CA PRO A 16 12.05 -20.77 -14.66
C PRO A 16 11.42 -19.80 -13.64
N MET A 17 11.82 -19.88 -12.36
CA MET A 17 11.46 -18.90 -11.32
C MET A 17 12.30 -17.62 -11.36
N GLY A 18 13.38 -17.58 -12.15
CA GLY A 18 14.16 -16.36 -12.39
C GLY A 18 13.33 -15.23 -13.01
N LEU A 19 12.20 -15.57 -13.65
CA LEU A 19 11.23 -14.59 -14.14
C LEU A 19 10.36 -13.96 -13.05
N MET A 20 10.30 -14.53 -11.84
CA MET A 20 9.49 -14.00 -10.74
C MET A 20 10.00 -12.65 -10.24
N ALA A 21 11.31 -12.51 -10.07
CA ALA A 21 11.91 -11.26 -9.62
C ALA A 21 11.64 -10.08 -10.57
N PRO A 22 11.76 -10.22 -11.91
CA PRO A 22 11.49 -9.13 -12.83
C PRO A 22 10.01 -8.86 -13.11
N VAL A 23 9.04 -9.70 -12.70
CA VAL A 23 7.60 -9.48 -12.98
C VAL A 23 7.16 -8.05 -12.66
N TRP A 24 7.56 -7.54 -11.49
CA TRP A 24 7.24 -6.18 -11.05
C TRP A 24 7.71 -5.13 -12.06
N TYR A 25 8.94 -5.24 -12.54
CA TYR A 25 9.50 -4.29 -13.50
C TYR A 25 8.96 -4.50 -14.93
N LEU A 26 8.60 -5.75 -15.27
CA LEU A 26 8.06 -6.10 -16.57
C LEU A 26 6.59 -5.69 -16.72
N ALA A 27 5.80 -5.67 -15.65
CA ALA A 27 4.38 -5.32 -15.71
C ALA A 27 4.07 -4.05 -16.56
N PRO A 28 4.74 -2.90 -16.33
CA PRO A 28 4.51 -1.71 -17.16
C PRO A 28 5.13 -1.77 -18.57
N GLN A 29 6.15 -2.60 -18.79
CA GLN A 29 6.96 -2.59 -20.03
C GLN A 29 6.56 -3.69 -21.02
N ARG A 30 6.26 -4.88 -20.50
CA ARG A 30 5.97 -6.15 -21.18
C ARG A 30 4.88 -6.90 -20.40
N PRO A 31 3.65 -6.37 -20.37
CA PRO A 31 2.56 -6.89 -19.55
C PRO A 31 2.17 -8.33 -19.92
N ASP A 32 2.36 -8.72 -21.18
CA ASP A 32 2.20 -10.08 -21.69
C ASP A 32 3.14 -11.06 -20.98
N VAL A 33 4.44 -10.72 -20.93
CA VAL A 33 5.48 -11.55 -20.30
C VAL A 33 5.28 -11.60 -18.79
N ALA A 34 4.98 -10.45 -18.17
CA ALA A 34 4.76 -10.36 -16.73
C ALA A 34 3.56 -11.21 -16.29
N ARG A 35 2.45 -11.15 -17.04
CA ARG A 35 1.26 -11.97 -16.77
C ARG A 35 1.55 -13.46 -16.89
N SER A 36 2.21 -13.90 -17.96
CA SER A 36 2.53 -15.32 -18.13
C SER A 36 3.45 -15.85 -17.02
N ALA A 37 4.38 -15.02 -16.52
CA ALA A 37 5.22 -15.38 -15.39
C ALA A 37 4.45 -15.46 -14.07
N TRP A 38 3.53 -14.52 -13.81
CA TRP A 38 2.61 -14.56 -12.67
C TRP A 38 1.73 -15.81 -12.70
N GLU A 39 1.06 -16.09 -13.82
CA GLU A 39 0.18 -17.26 -13.99
C GLU A 39 0.94 -18.57 -13.78
N LEU A 40 2.16 -18.68 -14.32
CA LEU A 40 3.02 -19.84 -14.09
C LEU A 40 3.33 -20.02 -12.58
N ALA A 41 3.61 -18.94 -11.86
CA ALA A 41 3.91 -19.01 -10.44
C ALA A 41 2.69 -19.39 -9.60
N VAL A 42 1.51 -18.88 -9.94
CA VAL A 42 0.23 -19.28 -9.33
C VAL A 42 -0.01 -20.78 -9.52
N THR A 43 0.13 -21.29 -10.74
CA THR A 43 -0.04 -22.72 -11.03
C THR A 43 1.00 -23.59 -10.34
N VAL A 44 2.28 -23.19 -10.36
CA VAL A 44 3.37 -23.94 -9.70
C VAL A 44 3.22 -23.94 -8.17
N ALA A 45 2.70 -22.86 -7.59
CA ALA A 45 2.34 -22.80 -6.18
C ALA A 45 1.05 -23.57 -5.84
N GLY A 46 0.30 -24.04 -6.85
CA GLY A 46 -0.99 -24.73 -6.66
C GLY A 46 -2.12 -23.81 -6.20
N LEU A 47 -1.96 -22.49 -6.35
CA LEU A 47 -2.89 -21.49 -5.86
C LEU A 47 -4.19 -21.39 -6.66
N ASP A 48 -4.24 -21.98 -7.85
CA ASP A 48 -5.42 -22.08 -8.72
C ASP A 48 -6.07 -23.49 -8.68
N GLY A 49 -5.49 -24.43 -7.94
CA GLY A 49 -5.95 -25.82 -7.87
C GLY A 49 -7.09 -26.07 -6.87
N ASP A 50 -7.56 -27.33 -6.86
CA ASP A 50 -8.62 -27.82 -5.95
C ASP A 50 -8.16 -27.96 -4.50
N HIS A 51 -6.84 -28.05 -4.27
CA HIS A 51 -6.22 -28.21 -2.96
C HIS A 51 -5.13 -27.13 -2.79
N PRO A 52 -5.51 -25.85 -2.64
CA PRO A 52 -4.54 -24.77 -2.53
C PRO A 52 -3.71 -24.89 -1.24
N PRO A 53 -2.51 -24.29 -1.20
CA PRO A 53 -1.69 -24.25 0.01
C PRO A 53 -2.44 -23.71 1.23
N THR A 54 -2.12 -24.26 2.40
CA THR A 54 -2.62 -23.81 3.70
C THR A 54 -1.44 -23.54 4.64
N PRO A 55 -1.63 -22.89 5.80
CA PRO A 55 -0.57 -22.73 6.79
C PRO A 55 0.13 -24.04 7.19
N GLU A 56 -0.62 -25.14 7.27
CA GLU A 56 -0.10 -26.47 7.65
C GLU A 56 0.58 -27.21 6.48
N ALA A 57 0.20 -26.89 5.25
CA ALA A 57 0.77 -27.44 4.03
C ALA A 57 1.10 -26.31 3.03
N PRO A 58 2.07 -25.43 3.34
CA PRO A 58 2.29 -24.18 2.62
C PRO A 58 2.98 -24.35 1.26
N GLY A 59 3.57 -25.51 0.98
CA GLY A 59 4.31 -25.75 -0.26
C GLY A 59 5.41 -24.70 -0.48
N LEU A 60 5.43 -24.08 -1.67
CA LEU A 60 6.40 -23.03 -2.00
C LEU A 60 6.22 -21.74 -1.18
N LEU A 61 5.03 -21.50 -0.63
CA LEU A 61 4.78 -20.35 0.24
C LEU A 61 5.43 -20.50 1.63
N ALA A 62 6.07 -21.64 1.92
CA ALA A 62 6.92 -21.77 3.11
C ALA A 62 8.17 -20.88 3.03
N ASP A 63 8.69 -20.63 1.82
CA ASP A 63 9.85 -19.78 1.62
C ASP A 63 9.46 -18.30 1.71
N PRO A 64 10.03 -17.51 2.64
CA PRO A 64 9.71 -16.09 2.78
C PRO A 64 9.98 -15.26 1.53
N GLY A 65 11.03 -15.60 0.78
CA GLY A 65 11.40 -14.91 -0.45
C GLY A 65 10.34 -15.08 -1.52
N PHE A 66 9.91 -16.32 -1.74
CA PHE A 66 8.86 -16.68 -2.68
C PHE A 66 7.50 -16.12 -2.26
N ALA A 67 7.09 -16.33 -1.01
CA ALA A 67 5.81 -15.87 -0.50
C ALA A 67 5.67 -14.35 -0.58
N SER A 68 6.67 -13.60 -0.11
CA SER A 68 6.62 -12.14 -0.17
C SER A 68 6.62 -11.59 -1.59
N LEU A 69 7.40 -12.19 -2.49
CA LEU A 69 7.49 -11.75 -3.88
C LEU A 69 6.19 -12.03 -4.65
N LEU A 70 5.57 -13.19 -4.43
CA LEU A 70 4.27 -13.51 -5.03
C LEU A 70 3.16 -12.63 -4.44
N ALA A 71 3.18 -12.38 -3.13
CA ALA A 71 2.26 -11.43 -2.48
C ALA A 71 2.36 -10.03 -3.09
N MET A 72 3.57 -9.53 -3.35
CA MET A 72 3.76 -8.23 -4.02
C MET A 72 3.07 -8.20 -5.39
N GLN A 73 3.14 -9.26 -6.17
CA GLN A 73 2.61 -9.30 -7.54
C GLN A 73 1.07 -9.26 -7.62
N THR A 74 0.36 -9.52 -6.51
CA THR A 74 -1.11 -9.34 -6.45
C THR A 74 -1.51 -7.89 -6.70
N ALA A 75 -0.68 -6.93 -6.28
CA ALA A 75 -0.86 -5.50 -6.57
C ALA A 75 -0.96 -5.18 -8.06
N GLU A 76 -0.51 -6.08 -8.93
CA GLU A 76 -0.68 -5.94 -10.38
C GLU A 76 -1.79 -6.84 -10.91
N PHE A 77 -1.89 -8.09 -10.45
CA PHE A 77 -2.64 -9.12 -11.17
C PHE A 77 -3.87 -9.69 -10.45
N ASP A 78 -4.03 -9.54 -9.14
CA ASP A 78 -5.09 -10.21 -8.40
C ASP A 78 -5.52 -9.48 -7.12
N ASP A 79 -6.83 -9.30 -6.93
CA ASP A 79 -7.44 -8.85 -5.65
C ASP A 79 -8.56 -9.79 -5.22
N GLY A 80 -8.43 -11.06 -5.59
CA GLY A 80 -9.45 -12.07 -5.41
C GLY A 80 -8.90 -13.30 -4.74
N THR A 81 -9.35 -14.46 -5.21
CA THR A 81 -9.12 -15.73 -4.54
C THR A 81 -7.64 -16.10 -4.40
N VAL A 82 -6.78 -15.71 -5.34
CA VAL A 82 -5.34 -16.01 -5.23
C VAL A 82 -4.71 -15.17 -4.13
N LYS A 83 -5.02 -13.87 -4.06
CA LYS A 83 -4.62 -12.98 -2.96
C LYS A 83 -5.09 -13.55 -1.62
N ASP A 84 -6.36 -13.91 -1.49
CA ASP A 84 -6.91 -14.48 -0.24
C ASP A 84 -6.14 -15.73 0.22
N ARG A 85 -5.81 -16.64 -0.71
CA ARG A 85 -5.06 -17.86 -0.43
C ARG A 85 -3.62 -17.59 0.00
N ILE A 86 -2.94 -16.62 -0.64
CA ILE A 86 -1.60 -16.20 -0.24
C ILE A 86 -1.62 -15.62 1.18
N TRP A 87 -2.59 -14.73 1.47
CA TRP A 87 -2.69 -14.11 2.79
C TRP A 87 -3.05 -15.10 3.89
N ALA A 88 -3.91 -16.10 3.62
CA ALA A 88 -4.17 -17.17 4.56
C ALA A 88 -2.88 -17.88 5.02
N VAL A 89 -1.94 -18.14 4.10
CA VAL A 89 -0.64 -18.73 4.44
C VAL A 89 0.27 -17.74 5.17
N LEU A 90 0.36 -16.49 4.71
CA LEU A 90 1.14 -15.43 5.37
C LEU A 90 0.73 -15.27 6.84
N ASP A 91 -0.58 -15.15 7.08
CA ASP A 91 -1.13 -14.93 8.41
C ASP A 91 -1.01 -16.17 9.32
N GLY A 92 -1.01 -17.37 8.74
CA GLY A 92 -0.88 -18.61 9.51
C GLY A 92 0.55 -19.06 9.80
N LEU A 93 1.52 -18.64 8.98
CA LEU A 93 2.89 -19.18 9.01
C LEU A 93 3.97 -18.13 9.29
N HIS A 94 3.87 -16.94 8.70
CA HIS A 94 4.99 -16.00 8.60
C HIS A 94 5.06 -15.00 9.76
N GLU A 95 4.60 -15.42 10.93
CA GLU A 95 4.71 -14.69 12.20
C GLU A 95 4.11 -13.26 12.13
N PRO A 96 2.84 -13.09 11.70
CA PRO A 96 2.20 -11.77 11.71
C PRO A 96 2.16 -11.22 13.14
N THR A 97 2.60 -9.99 13.31
CA THR A 97 2.68 -9.30 14.59
C THR A 97 2.12 -7.90 14.44
N VAL A 98 1.19 -7.55 15.31
CA VAL A 98 0.71 -6.18 15.48
C VAL A 98 1.43 -5.57 16.68
N ASP A 99 2.18 -4.50 16.46
CA ASP A 99 2.70 -3.65 17.53
C ASP A 99 1.68 -2.56 17.83
N ASP A 100 0.84 -2.77 18.84
CA ASP A 100 -0.20 -1.82 19.25
C ASP A 100 0.35 -0.47 19.70
N ASN A 101 1.61 -0.39 20.14
CA ASN A 101 2.20 0.88 20.55
C ASN A 101 2.60 1.70 19.32
N LEU A 102 3.20 1.04 18.33
CA LEU A 102 3.65 1.66 17.08
C LEU A 102 2.56 1.75 16.01
N GLY A 103 1.44 1.02 16.17
CA GLY A 103 0.38 0.94 15.17
C GLY A 103 0.82 0.19 13.90
N GLU A 104 1.82 -0.69 14.01
CA GLU A 104 2.44 -1.35 12.86
C GLU A 104 2.02 -2.82 12.78
N HIS A 105 1.81 -3.30 11.55
CA HIS A 105 1.65 -4.72 11.26
C HIS A 105 2.86 -5.20 10.44
N VAL A 106 3.51 -6.26 10.91
CA VAL A 106 4.74 -6.82 10.33
C VAL A 106 4.72 -8.34 10.37
N TYR A 107 5.42 -8.98 9.44
CA TYR A 107 5.66 -10.42 9.42
C TYR A 107 7.11 -10.70 9.83
N GLY A 108 7.32 -11.65 10.75
CA GLY A 108 8.65 -11.99 11.25
C GLY A 108 9.50 -12.85 10.31
N PHE A 109 8.86 -13.65 9.45
CA PHE A 109 9.51 -14.53 8.46
C PHE A 109 10.60 -15.46 9.04
N GLY A 110 10.59 -15.73 10.33
CA GLY A 110 11.59 -16.58 11.01
C GLY A 110 13.00 -15.98 11.06
N LEU A 111 13.15 -14.68 10.78
CA LEU A 111 14.47 -14.03 10.72
C LEU A 111 15.00 -13.56 12.07
N GLY A 112 14.13 -13.51 13.10
CA GLY A 112 14.52 -13.07 14.44
C GLY A 112 14.95 -11.59 14.51
N GLU A 113 14.47 -10.76 13.58
CA GLU A 113 14.79 -9.34 13.53
C GLU A 113 14.06 -8.56 14.64
N PRO A 114 14.73 -7.62 15.34
CA PRO A 114 14.06 -6.80 16.36
C PRO A 114 13.04 -5.82 15.77
N HIS A 115 13.21 -5.44 14.49
CA HIS A 115 12.34 -4.53 13.76
C HIS A 115 12.16 -5.04 12.31
N PRO A 116 11.25 -6.00 12.07
CA PRO A 116 11.13 -6.69 10.79
C PRO A 116 10.47 -5.80 9.71
N ARG A 117 11.17 -4.75 9.28
CA ARG A 117 10.73 -3.78 8.24
C ARG A 117 11.51 -3.92 6.94
N GLY A 118 12.19 -5.05 6.75
CA GLY A 118 13.03 -5.32 5.59
C GLY A 118 12.25 -5.54 4.29
N GLN A 119 12.98 -5.95 3.24
CA GLN A 119 12.43 -6.11 1.89
C GLN A 119 11.21 -7.04 1.82
N LEU A 120 11.17 -8.09 2.65
CA LEU A 120 10.06 -9.06 2.66
C LEU A 120 8.74 -8.38 3.09
N ASN A 121 8.77 -7.59 4.16
CA ASN A 121 7.60 -6.82 4.60
C ASN A 121 7.21 -5.75 3.59
N ALA A 122 8.17 -5.04 3.00
CA ALA A 122 7.88 -4.05 1.97
C ALA A 122 7.14 -4.68 0.75
N ARG A 123 7.53 -5.89 0.34
CA ARG A 123 6.88 -6.65 -0.73
C ARG A 123 5.45 -7.06 -0.37
N VAL A 124 5.24 -7.66 0.80
CA VAL A 124 3.89 -8.05 1.25
C VAL A 124 2.99 -6.82 1.40
N MET A 125 3.49 -5.74 2.00
CA MET A 125 2.72 -4.52 2.19
C MET A 125 2.35 -3.84 0.87
N ALA A 126 3.20 -3.91 -0.16
CA ALA A 126 2.83 -3.44 -1.49
C ALA A 126 1.62 -4.22 -2.05
N GLY A 127 1.64 -5.55 -1.95
CA GLY A 127 0.51 -6.41 -2.33
C GLY A 127 -0.77 -6.19 -1.51
N TRP A 128 -0.61 -5.84 -0.23
CA TRP A 128 -1.73 -5.52 0.66
C TRP A 128 -2.39 -4.19 0.30
N ALA A 129 -1.59 -3.13 0.16
CA ALA A 129 -2.08 -1.76 0.03
C ALA A 129 -2.55 -1.41 -1.39
N CYS A 130 -2.02 -2.08 -2.41
CA CYS A 130 -2.33 -1.78 -3.79
C CYS A 130 -3.50 -2.62 -4.33
N THR A 131 -4.13 -2.11 -5.39
CA THR A 131 -5.13 -2.80 -6.20
C THR A 131 -4.55 -3.15 -7.57
N PRO A 132 -5.06 -4.19 -8.27
CA PRO A 132 -4.57 -4.63 -9.56
C PRO A 132 -4.35 -3.49 -10.55
N GLY A 133 -3.21 -3.54 -11.24
CA GLY A 133 -2.71 -2.50 -12.14
C GLY A 133 -2.14 -1.26 -11.46
N ALA A 134 -2.12 -1.15 -10.12
CA ALA A 134 -1.64 0.06 -9.44
C ALA A 134 -0.20 0.40 -9.81
N TRP A 135 0.66 -0.62 -9.88
CA TRP A 135 2.05 -0.42 -10.25
C TRP A 135 2.20 0.01 -11.70
N SER A 136 1.59 -0.69 -12.65
CA SER A 136 1.67 -0.33 -14.06
C SER A 136 1.10 1.05 -14.37
N ARG A 137 0.03 1.48 -13.68
CA ARG A 137 -0.60 2.79 -13.89
C ARG A 137 0.38 3.94 -13.66
N ILE A 138 1.31 3.83 -12.70
CA ILE A 138 2.30 4.88 -12.40
C ILE A 138 3.15 5.21 -13.63
N PHE A 139 3.46 4.22 -14.47
CA PHE A 139 4.35 4.38 -15.62
C PHE A 139 3.62 4.56 -16.95
N THR A 140 2.37 4.10 -17.03
CA THR A 140 1.65 3.98 -18.31
C THR A 140 0.50 4.98 -18.47
N GLN A 141 -0.01 5.53 -17.36
CA GLN A 141 -1.02 6.58 -17.42
C GLN A 141 -0.36 7.96 -17.49
N PRO A 142 -0.99 8.94 -18.15
CA PRO A 142 -0.58 10.34 -18.03
C PRO A 142 -0.49 10.74 -16.55
N ALA A 143 0.38 11.69 -16.24
CA ALA A 143 0.32 12.35 -14.94
C ALA A 143 -1.10 12.93 -14.79
N ASP A 144 -1.74 12.58 -13.68
CA ASP A 144 -2.97 13.20 -13.23
C ASP A 144 -2.66 14.58 -12.63
N ASP A 145 -3.71 15.34 -12.33
CA ASP A 145 -3.60 16.68 -11.75
C ASP A 145 -3.10 16.66 -10.29
N ARG A 146 -2.72 15.49 -9.74
CA ARG A 146 -2.33 15.28 -8.33
C ARG A 146 -1.20 16.19 -7.83
N PHE A 147 -0.40 16.74 -8.74
CA PHE A 147 0.70 17.66 -8.41
C PHE A 147 0.26 19.12 -8.33
N ASP A 148 -0.92 19.44 -8.88
CA ASP A 148 -1.56 20.75 -8.84
C ASP A 148 -2.78 20.77 -7.89
N GLU A 149 -3.21 19.59 -7.42
CA GLU A 149 -4.29 19.42 -6.45
C GLU A 149 -3.92 19.86 -5.02
N PRO A 150 -4.92 20.22 -4.19
CA PRO A 150 -4.69 20.56 -2.79
C PRO A 150 -3.93 19.46 -2.04
N THR A 151 -2.83 19.84 -1.40
CA THR A 151 -1.93 18.91 -0.70
C THR A 151 -1.99 19.12 0.80
N VAL A 152 -2.21 18.04 1.55
CA VAL A 152 -2.14 18.05 3.01
C VAL A 152 -0.68 18.03 3.46
N VAL A 153 -0.30 18.96 4.32
CA VAL A 153 1.06 19.10 4.86
C VAL A 153 1.04 19.23 6.39
N GLY A 154 2.16 18.90 7.03
CA GLY A 154 2.31 19.04 8.47
C GLY A 154 1.53 18.01 9.30
N VAL A 155 1.22 16.84 8.75
CA VAL A 155 0.63 15.73 9.50
C VAL A 155 1.59 15.31 10.64
N ASP A 156 1.06 15.19 11.86
CA ASP A 156 1.82 14.73 13.04
C ASP A 156 2.16 13.23 12.98
N PHE A 157 3.03 12.85 12.06
CA PHE A 157 3.56 11.50 11.96
C PHE A 157 4.66 11.26 13.02
N PRO A 158 4.70 10.10 13.72
CA PRO A 158 3.89 8.90 13.50
C PRO A 158 2.63 8.82 14.36
N ASN A 159 2.24 9.87 15.09
CA ASN A 159 1.06 9.82 15.96
C ASN A 159 -0.25 9.78 15.16
N VAL A 160 -0.24 10.29 13.93
CA VAL A 160 -1.37 10.36 13.01
C VAL A 160 -0.96 9.89 11.63
N ALA A 161 -1.80 9.04 11.02
CA ALA A 161 -1.76 8.69 9.61
C ALA A 161 -3.05 9.17 8.93
N LEU A 162 -3.02 9.47 7.64
CA LEU A 162 -4.22 9.77 6.87
C LEU A 162 -4.70 8.48 6.21
N SER A 163 -5.92 8.04 6.54
CA SER A 163 -6.60 6.97 5.80
C SER A 163 -7.32 7.51 4.55
N GLU A 164 -7.55 8.82 4.49
CA GLU A 164 -8.01 9.51 3.28
C GLU A 164 -7.40 10.91 3.20
N ALA A 165 -6.93 11.27 2.02
CA ALA A 165 -6.52 12.61 1.61
C ALA A 165 -6.74 12.71 0.10
N ARG A 166 -7.96 13.06 -0.31
CA ARG A 166 -8.39 12.98 -1.70
C ARG A 166 -9.13 14.24 -2.10
N TRP A 167 -8.68 14.89 -3.17
CA TRP A 167 -9.43 15.93 -3.85
C TRP A 167 -10.40 15.31 -4.85
N ASP A 168 -11.63 15.82 -4.93
CA ASP A 168 -12.64 15.33 -5.90
C ASP A 168 -12.96 16.33 -7.02
N GLY A 169 -12.21 17.44 -7.09
CA GLY A 169 -12.51 18.58 -7.97
C GLY A 169 -13.28 19.70 -7.28
N THR A 170 -13.92 19.42 -6.14
CA THR A 170 -14.80 20.37 -5.42
C THR A 170 -14.51 20.46 -3.92
N ALA A 171 -14.15 19.34 -3.29
CA ALA A 171 -13.88 19.23 -1.88
C ALA A 171 -12.64 18.34 -1.63
N LEU A 172 -11.93 18.67 -0.55
CA LEU A 172 -10.85 17.84 -0.02
C LEU A 172 -11.43 16.92 1.06
N HIS A 173 -11.44 15.62 0.77
CA HIS A 173 -11.85 14.57 1.69
C HIS A 173 -10.68 14.14 2.56
N LEU A 174 -10.90 14.12 3.87
CA LEU A 174 -9.89 13.85 4.88
C LEU A 174 -10.40 12.83 5.90
N ALA A 175 -9.55 11.89 6.26
CA ALA A 175 -9.78 11.00 7.40
C ALA A 175 -8.44 10.71 8.08
N GLY A 176 -8.30 11.12 9.33
CA GLY A 176 -7.10 10.89 10.14
C GLY A 176 -7.29 9.73 11.10
N ARG A 177 -6.31 8.84 11.19
CA ARG A 177 -6.26 7.73 12.15
C ARG A 177 -5.12 7.94 13.12
N ALA A 178 -5.42 7.78 14.40
CA ALA A 178 -4.42 7.74 15.45
C ALA A 178 -3.54 6.48 15.32
N ARG A 179 -2.26 6.60 15.71
CA ARG A 179 -1.31 5.47 15.76
C ARG A 179 -1.83 4.31 16.60
N ASN A 180 -2.48 4.62 17.72
CA ASN A 180 -2.97 3.64 18.67
C ASN A 180 -4.15 4.19 19.47
N ALA A 181 -4.78 3.32 20.27
CA ALA A 181 -5.98 3.66 21.05
C ALA A 181 -5.78 4.81 22.05
N SER A 182 -4.56 5.05 22.55
CA SER A 182 -4.30 6.13 23.52
C SER A 182 -4.37 7.53 22.89
N LEU A 183 -4.25 7.62 21.57
CA LEU A 183 -4.29 8.87 20.80
C LEU A 183 -5.63 9.05 20.05
N ALA A 184 -6.51 8.04 20.07
CA ALA A 184 -7.77 8.05 19.34
C ALA A 184 -8.72 9.15 19.83
N GLY A 185 -9.38 9.84 18.89
CA GLY A 185 -10.29 10.95 19.18
C GLY A 185 -9.60 12.25 19.58
N GLY A 186 -8.27 12.30 19.57
CA GLY A 186 -7.51 13.53 19.70
C GLY A 186 -7.75 14.49 18.53
N ARG A 187 -7.23 15.71 18.67
CA ARG A 187 -7.12 16.69 17.57
C ARG A 187 -5.66 16.90 17.21
N THR A 188 -5.38 17.02 15.91
CA THR A 188 -4.07 17.39 15.40
C THR A 188 -4.23 18.58 14.45
N SER A 189 -3.32 19.56 14.55
CA SER A 189 -3.32 20.69 13.62
C SER A 189 -2.54 20.29 12.37
N LEU A 190 -3.14 20.52 11.20
CA LEU A 190 -2.49 20.33 9.91
C LEU A 190 -2.73 21.53 9.01
N SER A 191 -2.09 21.54 7.83
CA SER A 191 -2.35 22.56 6.81
C SER A 191 -2.62 21.93 5.46
N VAL A 192 -3.28 22.70 4.60
CA VAL A 192 -3.50 22.38 3.19
C VAL A 192 -2.86 23.47 2.36
N THR A 193 -2.17 23.10 1.30
CA THR A 193 -1.57 23.99 0.30
C THR A 193 -2.20 23.74 -1.05
N GLY A 194 -2.06 24.67 -2.00
CA GLY A 194 -2.60 24.52 -3.35
C GLY A 194 -4.13 24.62 -3.42
N LEU A 195 -4.76 25.30 -2.45
CA LEU A 195 -6.20 25.57 -2.54
C LEU A 195 -6.49 26.48 -3.75
N PRO A 196 -7.55 26.19 -4.53
CA PRO A 196 -7.84 26.90 -5.78
C PRO A 196 -8.32 28.35 -5.59
N ALA A 197 -8.72 28.74 -4.37
CA ALA A 197 -9.22 30.08 -4.07
C ALA A 197 -8.96 30.48 -2.61
N ASP A 198 -8.74 31.77 -2.41
CA ASP A 198 -8.71 32.41 -1.10
C ASP A 198 -10.13 32.72 -0.61
N GLY A 199 -10.28 33.01 0.69
CA GLY A 199 -11.54 33.36 1.33
C GLY A 199 -12.02 32.29 2.31
N THR A 200 -13.30 32.33 2.65
CA THR A 200 -13.87 31.41 3.64
C THR A 200 -14.18 30.06 3.00
N TRP A 201 -13.58 29.01 3.54
CA TRP A 201 -13.90 27.62 3.31
C TRP A 201 -14.72 27.07 4.49
N THR A 202 -15.38 25.96 4.26
CA THR A 202 -16.17 25.24 5.25
C THR A 202 -15.56 23.87 5.50
N LEU A 203 -15.23 23.59 6.76
CA LEU A 203 -14.89 22.26 7.24
C LEU A 203 -16.15 21.58 7.77
N VAL A 204 -16.56 20.49 7.12
CA VAL A 204 -17.68 19.64 7.53
C VAL A 204 -17.14 18.51 8.38
N ARG A 205 -17.59 18.45 9.62
CA ARG A 205 -17.25 17.41 10.60
C ARG A 205 -18.16 16.18 10.41
N PRO A 206 -17.77 15.00 10.95
CA PRO A 206 -18.56 13.77 10.79
C PRO A 206 -19.95 13.84 11.45
N ASP A 207 -20.10 14.68 12.48
CA ASP A 207 -21.36 14.93 13.18
C ASP A 207 -22.25 15.96 12.46
N GLY A 208 -21.83 16.47 11.30
CA GLY A 208 -22.50 17.50 10.53
C GLY A 208 -22.21 18.93 11.00
N THR A 209 -21.38 19.11 12.04
CA THR A 209 -20.92 20.43 12.45
C THR A 209 -20.13 21.09 11.33
N ILE A 210 -20.34 22.39 11.14
CA ILE A 210 -19.69 23.20 10.11
C ILE A 210 -18.85 24.25 10.80
N GLU A 211 -17.56 24.29 10.45
CA GLU A 211 -16.59 25.25 10.98
C GLU A 211 -16.02 26.08 9.82
N PRO A 212 -16.00 27.42 9.90
CA PRO A 212 -15.34 28.24 8.89
C PRO A 212 -13.81 28.09 9.01
N VAL A 213 -13.14 28.01 7.87
CA VAL A 213 -11.69 27.97 7.74
C VAL A 213 -11.27 29.05 6.75
N ASP A 214 -10.41 29.97 7.15
CA ASP A 214 -9.94 31.01 6.25
C ASP A 214 -8.76 30.49 5.43
N ALA A 215 -8.88 30.61 4.10
CA ALA A 215 -7.81 30.32 3.17
C ALA A 215 -7.19 31.62 2.63
N ALA A 216 -5.86 31.68 2.58
CA ALA A 216 -5.12 32.81 2.06
C ALA A 216 -3.83 32.38 1.35
N GLY A 217 -3.58 32.91 0.16
CA GLY A 217 -2.45 32.53 -0.67
C GLY A 217 -2.47 31.05 -1.09
N GLY A 218 -3.65 30.42 -1.15
CA GLY A 218 -3.79 28.98 -1.41
C GLY A 218 -3.46 28.08 -0.21
N TRP A 219 -3.41 28.64 1.00
CA TRP A 219 -3.13 27.91 2.25
C TRP A 219 -4.30 27.99 3.22
N ALA A 220 -4.53 26.92 3.97
CA ALA A 220 -5.42 26.91 5.13
C ALA A 220 -4.87 26.01 6.24
N SER A 221 -5.17 26.33 7.49
CA SER A 221 -4.82 25.52 8.66
C SER A 221 -6.04 25.27 9.52
N PHE A 222 -6.18 24.05 10.03
CA PHE A 222 -7.30 23.65 10.88
C PHE A 222 -6.94 22.38 11.66
N ASP A 223 -7.74 22.10 12.68
CA ASP A 223 -7.62 20.87 13.46
C ASP A 223 -8.42 19.73 12.82
N LEU A 224 -7.79 18.57 12.68
CA LEU A 224 -8.41 17.32 12.27
C LEU A 224 -8.62 16.42 13.49
N THR A 225 -9.84 15.88 13.64
CA THR A 225 -10.09 14.79 14.61
C THR A 225 -9.49 13.48 14.10
N VAL A 226 -8.81 12.73 14.97
CA VAL A 226 -8.10 11.49 14.61
C VAL A 226 -8.82 10.22 15.10
N ASP A 227 -10.06 10.06 14.66
CA ASP A 227 -10.94 8.93 14.96
C ASP A 227 -11.26 8.06 13.73
N GLY A 228 -10.64 8.37 12.58
CA GLY A 228 -10.87 7.70 11.30
C GLY A 228 -12.14 8.14 10.59
N ALA A 229 -12.89 9.09 11.14
CA ALA A 229 -14.11 9.57 10.53
C ALA A 229 -13.84 10.58 9.41
N HIS A 230 -14.69 10.52 8.39
CA HIS A 230 -14.59 11.33 7.19
C HIS A 230 -15.00 12.79 7.44
N GLN A 231 -14.20 13.71 6.90
CA GLN A 231 -14.35 15.15 6.98
C GLN A 231 -14.13 15.77 5.60
N GLU A 232 -14.78 16.90 5.32
CA GLU A 232 -14.65 17.61 4.04
C GLU A 232 -14.26 19.06 4.25
N LEU A 233 -13.26 19.53 3.52
CA LEU A 233 -12.95 20.95 3.36
C LEU A 233 -13.41 21.40 1.97
N ARG A 234 -14.36 22.34 1.90
CA ARG A 234 -14.95 22.82 0.63
C ARG A 234 -15.09 24.35 0.61
N PRO A 235 -15.03 24.99 -0.58
CA PRO A 235 -15.24 26.42 -0.68
C PRO A 235 -16.69 26.78 -0.32
N THR A 236 -16.90 27.98 0.21
CA THR A 236 -18.24 28.50 0.52
C THR A 236 -18.98 28.98 -0.73
#